data_AF-A3JA32-F1
#
_entry.id   AF-A3JA32-F1
#
_cell.length_a   1.000
_cell.length_b   1.000
_cell.length_c   1.000
_cell.angle_alpha   90.00
_cell.angle_beta   90.00
_cell.angle_gamma   90.00
#
_symmetry.space_group_name_H-M   'P 1'
#
loop_
_entity.id
_entity.type
_entity.pdbx_description
1 polymer ?
#
loop_
_entity_poly.entity_id
_entity_poly.type
_entity_poly.pdbx_seq_one_letter_code
_entity_poly.pdbx_strand_id
1 'polypeptide(L)'
;MSETYAAHHDGYMQNYHHSGHAKIIGIGRDVEGLRSNGTTFPMHLSGGRADTPTGQIYVGICHNLTDYKNALLKLHAAGRS
;
A
#
# COMPACT_ATOMS: atom_id res chain seq x y z
N MET A 1 -3.83 16.10 -6.04
CA MET A 1 -3.27 14.80 -6.45
C MET A 1 -4.45 13.87 -6.70
N SER A 2 -4.44 13.18 -7.84
CA SER A 2 -5.66 12.85 -8.60
C SER A 2 -6.57 11.83 -7.93
N GLU A 3 -7.87 12.06 -8.11
CA GLU A 3 -9.07 11.26 -7.81
C GLU A 3 -9.03 9.79 -8.28
N THR A 4 -7.91 9.34 -8.85
CA THR A 4 -7.77 8.08 -9.59
C THR A 4 -7.26 6.92 -8.74
N TYR A 5 -6.83 7.09 -7.49
CA TYR A 5 -6.41 5.95 -6.66
C TYR A 5 -7.51 5.48 -5.70
N ALA A 6 -8.34 6.40 -5.18
CA ALA A 6 -9.47 6.07 -4.30
C ALA A 6 -10.60 5.37 -5.07
N ALA A 7 -10.92 5.84 -6.29
CA ALA A 7 -11.98 5.25 -7.12
C ALA A 7 -11.71 3.80 -7.55
N HIS A 8 -10.45 3.36 -7.52
CA HIS A 8 -10.06 2.00 -7.90
C HIS A 8 -10.03 1.04 -6.70
N HIS A 9 -10.31 1.52 -5.48
CA HIS A 9 -10.35 0.68 -4.28
C HIS A 9 -11.34 -0.47 -4.43
N ASP A 10 -12.56 -0.18 -4.88
CA ASP A 10 -13.60 -1.18 -5.09
C ASP A 10 -13.26 -2.13 -6.25
N GLY A 11 -12.62 -1.62 -7.30
CA GLY A 11 -12.12 -2.42 -8.42
C GLY A 11 -10.97 -3.37 -8.03
N TYR A 12 -10.11 -2.96 -7.08
CA TYR A 12 -9.08 -3.85 -6.53
C TYR A 12 -9.69 -4.98 -5.70
N MET A 13 -10.72 -4.68 -4.90
CA MET A 13 -11.46 -5.68 -4.12
C MET A 13 -12.28 -6.61 -5.03
N GLN A 14 -12.96 -6.09 -6.05
CA GLN A 14 -13.73 -6.89 -7.01
C GLN A 14 -12.85 -7.79 -7.90
N ASN A 15 -11.73 -7.28 -8.43
CA ASN A 15 -10.79 -8.10 -9.21
C ASN A 15 -10.15 -9.22 -8.37
N TYR A 16 -9.94 -8.97 -7.08
CA TYR A 16 -9.48 -9.99 -6.13
C TYR A 16 -10.56 -11.08 -5.92
N HIS A 17 -11.81 -10.65 -5.74
CA HIS A 17 -12.96 -11.53 -5.49
C HIS A 17 -13.28 -12.46 -6.69
N HIS A 18 -12.93 -12.05 -7.91
CA HIS A 18 -13.28 -12.78 -9.15
C HIS A 18 -12.16 -13.70 -9.67
N SER A 19 -10.88 -13.40 -9.40
CA SER A 19 -9.76 -14.12 -10.02
C SER A 19 -9.05 -15.11 -9.09
N GLY A 20 -9.15 -14.95 -7.77
CA GLY A 20 -8.30 -15.66 -6.80
C GLY A 20 -6.80 -15.32 -6.92
N HIS A 21 -6.40 -14.58 -7.97
CA HIS A 21 -5.07 -14.10 -8.25
C HIS A 21 -4.94 -12.69 -7.68
N ALA A 22 -4.73 -12.66 -6.38
CA ALA A 22 -4.22 -11.48 -5.72
C ALA A 22 -2.86 -11.11 -6.31
N LYS A 23 -2.79 -10.06 -7.14
CA LYS A 23 -1.49 -9.40 -7.47
C LYS A 23 -0.73 -8.91 -6.23
N ILE A 24 -1.30 -9.05 -5.02
CA ILE A 24 -0.80 -8.53 -3.74
C ILE A 24 -0.54 -9.65 -2.71
N ILE A 25 -0.91 -10.93 -2.94
CA ILE A 25 -0.42 -12.01 -2.07
C ILE A 25 1.06 -12.24 -2.40
N GLY A 26 1.93 -11.66 -1.57
CA GLY A 26 3.38 -11.89 -1.57
C GLY A 26 4.25 -10.81 -2.24
N ILE A 27 3.69 -9.88 -3.04
CA ILE A 27 4.52 -8.94 -3.84
C ILE A 27 4.54 -7.52 -3.28
N GLY A 28 3.50 -7.08 -2.56
CA GLY A 28 3.41 -5.71 -2.03
C GLY A 28 3.52 -4.61 -3.09
N ARG A 29 3.23 -3.35 -2.74
CA ARG A 29 3.48 -2.19 -3.63
C ARG A 29 3.64 -0.91 -2.84
N ASP A 30 4.52 -0.04 -3.34
CA ASP A 30 4.64 1.33 -2.85
C ASP A 30 3.51 2.19 -3.45
N VAL A 31 2.80 2.91 -2.59
CA VAL A 31 1.67 3.78 -2.94
C VAL A 31 1.73 5.07 -2.11
N GLU A 32 0.90 6.05 -2.45
CA GLU A 32 0.65 7.22 -1.59
C GLU A 32 -0.57 6.95 -0.70
N GLY A 33 -0.36 6.90 0.61
CA GLY A 33 -1.41 6.85 1.61
C GLY A 33 -1.95 8.25 1.91
N LEU A 34 -3.24 8.34 2.24
CA LEU A 34 -3.90 9.57 2.69
C LEU A 34 -4.12 9.50 4.20
N ARG A 35 -3.60 10.48 4.95
CA ARG A 35 -3.88 10.63 6.38
C ARG A 35 -5.27 11.22 6.58
N SER A 36 -5.83 11.00 7.77
CA SER A 36 -7.11 11.60 8.18
C SER A 36 -7.13 13.13 8.12
N ASN A 37 -5.96 13.77 8.26
CA ASN A 37 -5.80 15.23 8.13
C ASN A 37 -5.67 15.72 6.67
N GLY A 38 -5.84 14.85 5.68
CA GLY A 38 -5.77 15.19 4.25
C GLY A 38 -4.37 15.22 3.64
N THR A 39 -3.30 15.03 4.42
CA THR A 39 -1.93 14.97 3.89
C THR A 39 -1.60 13.59 3.32
N THR A 40 -0.76 13.53 2.29
CA THR A 40 -0.29 12.26 1.72
C THR A 40 1.03 11.81 2.34
N PHE A 41 1.33 10.51 2.25
CA PHE A 41 2.62 9.94 2.61
C PHE A 41 2.96 8.71 1.80
N PRO A 42 4.24 8.44 1.54
CA PRO A 42 4.65 7.20 0.90
C PRO A 42 4.39 6.03 1.87
N MET A 43 3.76 4.96 1.39
CA MET A 43 3.56 3.73 2.15
C MET A 43 3.80 2.50 1.29
N HIS A 44 4.28 1.42 1.89
CA HIS A 44 4.26 0.09 1.30
C HIS A 44 3.02 -0.65 1.78
N LEU A 45 2.18 -1.10 0.85
CA LEU A 45 0.98 -1.86 1.12
C LEU A 45 1.17 -3.30 0.66
N SER A 46 0.90 -4.24 1.56
CA SER A 46 0.80 -5.66 1.24
C SER A 46 -0.48 -6.25 1.82
N GLY A 47 -0.90 -7.40 1.32
CA GLY A 47 -2.18 -7.99 1.70
C GLY A 47 -2.20 -9.50 1.52
N GLY A 48 -2.93 -10.17 2.40
CA GLY A 48 -3.08 -11.61 2.45
C GLY A 48 -4.53 -12.01 2.70
N ARG A 49 -4.81 -13.29 2.47
CA ARG A 49 -6.05 -13.95 2.87
C ARG A 49 -5.68 -15.16 3.72
N ALA A 50 -6.47 -15.39 4.77
CA ALA A 50 -6.39 -16.60 5.55
C ALA A 50 -7.79 -17.22 5.65
N ASP A 51 -7.85 -18.54 5.47
CA ASP A 51 -9.06 -19.32 5.71
C ASP A 51 -9.16 -19.59 7.22
N THR A 52 -10.32 -19.32 7.82
CA THR A 52 -10.60 -19.60 9.23
C THR A 52 -11.86 -20.47 9.35
N PRO A 53 -12.10 -21.13 10.50
CA PRO A 53 -13.32 -21.91 10.72
C PRO A 53 -14.63 -21.10 10.60
N THR A 54 -14.56 -19.77 10.73
CA THR A 54 -15.73 -18.87 10.67
C THR A 54 -15.84 -18.12 9.34
N GLY A 55 -14.91 -18.31 8.41
CA GLY A 55 -14.94 -17.70 7.09
C GLY A 55 -13.56 -17.27 6.58
N GLN A 56 -13.55 -16.49 5.50
CA GLN A 56 -12.30 -15.94 4.94
C GLN A 56 -12.01 -14.59 5.58
N ILE A 57 -10.81 -14.42 6.12
CA ILE A 57 -10.32 -13.13 6.61
C ILE A 57 -9.30 -12.55 5.64
N TYR A 58 -9.30 -11.23 5.56
CA TYR A 58 -8.37 -10.44 4.77
C TYR A 58 -7.49 -9.64 5.72
N VAL A 59 -6.19 -9.65 5.46
CA VAL A 59 -5.21 -8.93 6.27
C VAL A 59 -4.46 -7.98 5.34
N GLY A 60 -4.44 -6.69 5.69
CA GLY A 60 -3.61 -5.69 5.04
C GLY A 60 -2.49 -5.25 5.98
N ILE A 61 -1.27 -5.13 5.47
CA ILE A 61 -0.13 -4.59 6.19
C ILE A 61 0.31 -3.31 5.50
N CYS A 62 0.39 -2.24 6.30
CA CYS A 62 0.71 -0.89 5.86
C CYS A 62 2.00 -0.43 6.54
N HIS A 63 3.09 -0.27 5.79
CA HIS A 63 4.34 0.31 6.31
C HIS A 63 4.49 1.75 5.83
N ASN A 64 4.60 2.71 6.75
CA ASN A 64 4.91 4.09 6.41
C ASN A 64 6.39 4.22 6.00
N LEU A 65 6.66 4.76 4.81
CA LEU A 65 7.99 4.91 4.24
C LEU A 65 8.56 6.33 4.37
N THR A 66 7.88 7.23 5.11
CA THR A 66 8.26 8.64 5.23
C THR A 66 9.71 8.79 5.71
N ASP A 67 10.06 8.13 6.81
CA ASP A 67 11.40 8.22 7.40
C ASP A 67 12.48 7.62 6.49
N TYR A 68 12.15 6.49 5.84
CA TYR A 68 13.02 5.86 4.86
C TYR A 68 13.35 6.80 3.69
N LYS A 69 12.33 7.42 3.08
CA LYS A 69 12.54 8.37 1.97
C LYS A 69 13.31 9.61 2.43
N ASN A 70 13.03 10.13 3.63
CA ASN A 70 13.76 11.27 4.20
C ASN A 70 15.24 10.96 4.42
N ALA A 71 15.57 9.77 4.91
CA ALA A 71 16.96 9.33 5.07
C ALA A 71 17.68 9.21 3.71
N LEU A 72 17.03 8.63 2.71
CA LEU A 72 17.58 8.50 1.36
C LEU A 72 17.87 9.88 0.72
N LEU A 73 16.96 10.84 0.89
CA LEU A 73 17.14 12.21 0.41
C LEU A 73 18.35 12.89 1.07
N LYS A 74 18.52 12.72 2.39
CA LYS A 74 19.67 13.28 3.12
C LYS A 74 21.00 12.70 2.63
N LEU A 75 21.07 11.38 2.42
CA LEU A 75 22.27 10.73 1.87
C LEU A 75 22.60 11.24 0.46
N HIS A 76 21.59 11.38 -0.39
CA HIS A 76 21.76 11.87 -1.75
C HIS A 76 22.19 13.34 -1.80
N ALA A 77 21.80 14.15 -0.82
CA ALA A 77 22.28 15.53 -0.66
C ALA A 77 23.74 15.58 -0.19
N ALA A 78 24.13 14.72 0.77
CA ALA A 78 25.48 14.68 1.32
C ALA A 78 26.55 14.12 0.37
N GLY A 79 26.16 13.27 -0.59
CA GLY A 79 27.08 12.72 -1.60
C GLY A 79 27.41 13.67 -2.76
N ARG A 80 26.88 14.90 -2.77
CA ARG A 80 27.10 15.92 -3.82
C ARG A 80 27.86 17.16 -3.32
N SER A 81 28.33 17.14 -2.08
CA SER A 81 29.10 18.19 -1.43
C SER A 81 30.55 17.77 -1.23
#